data_AF-A0A165MTP6-F1
#
_entry.id   AF-A0A165MTP6-F1
#
_cell.length_a   1.000
_cell.length_b   1.000
_cell.length_c   1.000
_cell.angle_alpha   90.00
_cell.angle_beta   90.00
_cell.angle_gamma   90.00
#
_symmetry.space_group_name_H-M   'P 1'
#
loop_
_entity.id
_entity.type
_entity.pdbx_description
1 polymer ?
#
loop_
_entity_poly.entity_id
_entity_poly.type
_entity_poly.pdbx_seq_one_letter_code
_entity_poly.pdbx_strand_id
1 'polypeptide(L)'
;MLSGFGINYGRQQLDQHHPHRLLKLLSTSMSLSTRLPPELWCAIWDDALPLKDRVAVSHVCRYWRDVAVHCASLWEHLEFSSTVHGEDCTCEHCGTWQQSVLAGDGAPCTRVFVRNAGPRPGRTNMPLILSLVPRSGSIPLYLSFDVYPYVTNLSLIEDFGVQLAASGASDRIISISAIFEDPRALRYLMRGIKRFPALESLIAERQFDPSTTTLDSQPWYDTDDIHMPLLEMVTLLGVGWTDAPKVSLPSLRHLGSSFMSPEEVDRVLDACPSLESLRVVALFGPNRPCDYSWRLQSDVMAKLDRVPCVRVDHVWSGSEVWAIDNFGGGSFRPDFSLWYHPEAVPNYGVTFGLGLPDIEVFRIVLHPPTDDDPDSARAALVLDSSSGIRRLLTFSSYNVGAISSRLGEAFANYFGSLKYLALPGACVPDFIRPELVLPELETLVIKDADIDGITQPVNSAVPSLKVLHLMGACDEPRRMTVEVLAAALGCLRPEGARLQELMLDDVELDGDTSVLDTLVETIC
;
A
#
# COMPACT_ATOMS: atom_id res chain seq x y z
N MET A 1 -14.41 7.14 -0.42
CA MET A 1 -13.82 6.89 -1.75
C MET A 1 -12.41 7.49 -1.80
N LEU A 2 -11.45 6.89 -1.09
CA LEU A 2 -10.02 7.08 -1.29
C LEU A 2 -9.50 5.71 -1.74
N SER A 3 -9.65 5.42 -3.03
CA SER A 3 -9.11 4.22 -3.66
C SER A 3 -7.69 4.51 -4.15
N GLY A 4 -6.72 3.75 -3.63
CA GLY A 4 -5.51 3.39 -4.38
C GLY A 4 -4.34 4.37 -4.36
N PHE A 5 -3.60 4.42 -3.23
CA PHE A 5 -2.14 4.52 -3.29
C PHE A 5 -1.57 3.14 -2.93
N GLY A 6 -1.73 2.19 -3.85
CA GLY A 6 -0.93 0.98 -3.84
C GLY A 6 0.43 1.33 -4.43
N ILE A 7 1.37 1.76 -3.59
CA ILE A 7 2.77 1.90 -3.98
C ILE A 7 3.35 0.48 -4.06
N ASN A 8 3.16 -0.17 -5.20
CA ASN A 8 3.87 -1.40 -5.56
C ASN A 8 5.01 -0.98 -6.51
N TYR A 9 6.19 -0.68 -5.97
CA TYR A 9 7.39 -0.57 -6.79
C TYR A 9 7.93 -1.95 -7.08
N GLY A 10 7.47 -2.56 -8.17
CA GLY A 10 8.28 -3.49 -8.93
C GLY A 10 9.48 -2.74 -9.51
N ARG A 11 10.56 -2.56 -8.73
CA ARG A 11 11.81 -1.96 -9.20
C ARG A 11 12.49 -2.97 -10.13
N GLN A 12 12.08 -2.99 -11.40
CA GLN A 12 12.95 -3.50 -12.46
C GLN A 12 14.28 -2.76 -12.34
N GLN A 13 15.40 -3.48 -12.27
CA GLN A 13 16.71 -2.92 -12.55
C GLN A 13 16.66 -2.35 -13.98
N LEU A 14 16.32 -1.07 -14.10
CA LEU A 14 16.30 -0.34 -15.35
C LEU A 14 17.72 -0.37 -15.93
N ASP A 15 17.86 -1.13 -17.01
CA ASP A 15 19.02 -1.13 -17.89
C ASP A 15 19.36 0.33 -18.28
N GLN A 16 20.45 0.86 -17.73
CA GLN A 16 20.87 2.27 -17.85
C GLN A 16 21.39 2.65 -19.25
N HIS A 17 20.97 1.97 -20.32
CA HIS A 17 21.61 2.07 -21.65
C HIS A 17 20.85 2.88 -22.71
N HIS A 18 19.70 3.49 -22.41
CA HIS A 18 18.89 4.19 -23.43
C HIS A 18 19.00 5.73 -23.62
N PRO A 19 19.64 6.57 -22.78
CA PRO A 19 19.59 8.03 -22.98
C PRO A 19 20.46 8.58 -24.13
N HIS A 20 21.43 7.80 -24.63
CA HIS A 20 22.35 8.27 -25.66
C HIS A 20 21.75 8.37 -27.08
N ARG A 21 20.63 7.71 -27.37
CA ARG A 21 19.99 7.77 -28.71
C ARG A 21 19.16 9.04 -28.94
N LEU A 22 18.52 9.59 -27.92
CA LEU A 22 17.74 10.83 -28.00
C LEU A 22 18.63 12.07 -28.24
N LEU A 23 19.79 12.12 -27.58
CA LEU A 23 20.74 13.24 -27.74
C LEU A 23 21.34 13.34 -29.17
N LYS A 24 21.45 12.23 -29.89
CA LYS A 24 22.02 12.21 -31.25
C LYS A 24 21.07 12.73 -32.33
N LEU A 25 19.75 12.64 -32.11
CA LEU A 25 18.73 13.16 -33.04
C LEU A 25 18.50 14.68 -32.88
N LEU A 26 18.82 15.25 -31.72
CA LEU A 26 18.68 16.70 -31.47
C LEU A 26 19.81 17.54 -32.09
N SER A 27 20.97 16.94 -32.41
CA SER A 27 22.16 17.66 -32.89
C SER A 27 22.03 18.22 -34.32
N THR A 28 21.20 17.64 -35.18
CA THR A 28 20.94 18.14 -36.55
C THR A 28 19.75 19.12 -36.63
N SER A 29 19.04 19.33 -35.52
CA SER A 29 17.82 20.15 -35.39
C SER A 29 18.01 21.43 -34.56
N MET A 30 19.24 21.93 -34.44
CA MET A 30 19.53 23.11 -33.61
C MET A 30 18.87 24.43 -34.08
N SER A 31 18.24 24.46 -35.26
CA SER A 31 17.44 25.63 -35.69
C SER A 31 15.97 25.59 -35.21
N LEU A 32 15.49 24.45 -34.72
CA LEU A 32 14.15 24.30 -34.14
C LEU A 32 14.15 24.37 -32.60
N SER A 33 15.29 24.08 -31.95
CA SER A 33 15.38 24.06 -30.47
C SER A 33 15.24 25.44 -29.81
N THR A 34 15.44 26.53 -30.55
CA THR A 34 15.20 27.91 -30.05
C THR A 34 13.76 28.39 -30.23
N ARG A 35 12.87 27.58 -30.82
CA ARG A 35 11.49 27.98 -31.10
C ARG A 35 10.50 27.68 -29.98
N LEU A 36 10.83 26.75 -29.09
CA LEU A 36 9.96 26.47 -27.96
C LEU A 36 10.17 27.56 -26.88
N PRO A 37 9.07 28.14 -26.36
CA PRO A 37 9.09 29.00 -25.19
C PRO A 37 9.81 28.32 -24.00
N PRO A 38 10.51 29.09 -23.15
CA PRO A 38 11.15 28.55 -21.94
C PRO A 38 10.23 27.66 -21.11
N GLU A 39 8.96 28.01 -20.99
CA GLU A 39 7.96 27.31 -20.19
C GLU A 39 7.74 25.87 -20.69
N LEU A 40 7.75 25.66 -22.01
CA LEU A 40 7.62 24.32 -22.59
C LEU A 40 8.88 23.49 -22.37
N TRP A 41 10.07 24.09 -22.40
CA TRP A 41 11.30 23.38 -22.06
C TRP A 41 11.29 22.94 -20.60
N CYS A 42 10.86 23.82 -19.70
CA CYS A 42 10.76 23.48 -18.29
C CYS A 42 9.77 22.34 -18.04
N ALA A 43 8.58 22.37 -18.66
CA ALA A 43 7.61 21.28 -18.57
C ALA A 43 8.18 19.95 -19.10
N ILE A 44 8.83 19.96 -20.28
CA ILE A 44 9.46 18.76 -20.85
C ILE A 44 10.53 18.21 -19.90
N TRP A 45 11.36 19.06 -19.32
CA TRP A 45 12.44 18.61 -18.43
C TRP A 45 11.93 18.14 -17.07
N ASP A 46 10.86 18.75 -16.56
CA ASP A 46 10.27 18.33 -15.29
C ASP A 46 9.59 16.97 -15.42
N ASP A 47 8.78 16.78 -16.47
CA ASP A 47 8.03 15.53 -16.65
C ASP A 47 8.89 14.36 -17.14
N ALA A 48 9.88 14.63 -18.00
CA ALA A 48 10.57 13.56 -18.75
C ALA A 48 12.00 13.26 -18.27
N LEU A 49 12.63 14.12 -17.47
CA LEU A 49 14.04 13.97 -17.10
C LEU A 49 14.25 13.82 -15.59
N PRO A 50 15.02 12.81 -15.14
CA PRO A 50 15.46 12.75 -13.75
C PRO A 50 16.43 13.89 -13.42
N LEU A 51 16.62 14.19 -12.13
CA LEU A 51 17.40 15.36 -11.68
C LEU A 51 18.80 15.46 -12.31
N LYS A 52 19.51 14.31 -12.40
CA LYS A 52 20.84 14.23 -13.02
C LYS A 52 20.83 14.67 -14.49
N ASP A 53 19.80 14.31 -15.23
CA ASP A 53 19.69 14.62 -16.65
C ASP A 53 19.27 16.08 -16.86
N ARG A 54 18.45 16.65 -15.98
CA ARG A 54 18.17 18.10 -15.97
C ARG A 54 19.45 18.92 -15.82
N VAL A 55 20.32 18.50 -14.90
CA VAL A 55 21.65 19.12 -14.74
C VAL A 55 22.46 18.97 -16.03
N ALA A 56 22.57 17.76 -16.60
CA ALA A 56 23.31 17.55 -17.84
C ALA A 56 22.78 18.42 -19.01
N VAL A 57 21.46 18.53 -19.17
CA VAL A 57 20.78 19.35 -20.17
C VAL A 57 21.09 20.83 -19.99
N SER A 58 21.18 21.33 -18.76
CA SER A 58 21.60 22.72 -18.48
C SER A 58 23.03 23.05 -18.94
N HIS A 59 23.84 22.04 -19.30
CA HIS A 59 25.18 22.21 -19.84
C HIS A 59 25.29 22.10 -21.36
N VAL A 60 24.20 21.80 -22.08
CA VAL A 60 24.22 21.62 -23.54
C VAL A 60 24.51 22.93 -24.29
N CYS A 61 23.81 24.01 -23.93
CA CYS A 61 24.04 25.33 -24.52
C CYS A 61 23.72 26.46 -23.53
N ARG A 62 24.13 27.69 -23.85
CA ARG A 62 23.88 28.87 -22.99
C ARG A 62 22.38 29.11 -22.77
N TYR A 63 21.57 29.01 -23.82
CA TYR A 63 20.12 29.21 -23.72
C TYR A 63 19.47 28.25 -22.73
N TRP A 64 19.79 26.94 -22.81
CA TRP A 64 19.22 25.95 -21.89
C TRP A 64 19.71 26.15 -20.45
N ARG A 65 20.96 26.58 -20.26
CA ARG A 65 21.45 26.99 -18.95
C ARG A 65 20.63 28.15 -18.38
N ASP A 66 20.41 29.18 -19.20
CA ASP A 66 19.67 30.37 -18.78
C ASP A 66 18.22 29.99 -18.43
N VAL A 67 17.55 29.16 -19.23
CA VAL A 67 16.22 28.62 -18.92
C VAL A 67 16.23 27.86 -17.58
N ALA A 68 17.17 26.92 -17.42
CA ALA A 68 17.25 26.08 -16.23
C ALA A 68 17.54 26.90 -14.95
N VAL A 69 18.42 27.90 -15.03
CA VAL A 69 18.78 28.76 -13.89
C VAL A 69 17.60 29.61 -13.41
N HIS A 70 16.74 30.08 -14.32
CA HIS A 70 15.64 31.00 -13.98
C HIS A 70 14.32 30.29 -13.72
N CYS A 71 14.23 28.97 -13.92
CA CYS A 71 13.05 28.20 -13.59
C CYS A 71 13.25 27.44 -12.28
N ALA A 72 12.68 27.98 -11.19
CA ALA A 72 12.83 27.43 -9.86
C ALA A 72 12.20 26.03 -9.71
N SER A 73 11.07 25.77 -10.37
CA SER A 73 10.32 24.50 -10.28
C SER A 73 11.11 23.30 -10.78
N LEU A 74 12.06 23.49 -11.70
CA LEU A 74 12.97 22.41 -12.12
C LEU A 74 13.81 21.82 -10.99
N TRP A 75 13.94 22.55 -9.88
CA TRP A 75 14.78 22.23 -8.72
C TRP A 75 13.96 22.01 -7.44
N GLU A 76 12.65 21.89 -7.56
CA GLU A 76 11.71 21.59 -6.45
C GLU A 76 11.90 20.16 -5.90
N HIS A 77 12.18 19.21 -6.79
CA HIS A 77 12.41 17.81 -6.46
C HIS A 77 13.91 17.53 -6.29
N LEU A 78 14.32 17.21 -5.07
CA LEU A 78 15.69 16.89 -4.69
C LEU A 78 15.84 15.38 -4.55
N GLU A 79 16.71 14.78 -5.36
CA GLU A 79 16.99 13.33 -5.34
C GLU A 79 18.34 13.08 -4.68
N PHE A 80 18.39 12.96 -3.35
CA PHE A 80 19.62 12.59 -2.65
C PHE A 80 19.90 11.09 -2.78
N SER A 81 21.14 10.74 -3.14
CA SER A 81 21.61 9.37 -3.13
C SER A 81 22.99 9.24 -2.51
N SER A 82 23.18 8.19 -1.71
CA SER A 82 24.49 7.80 -1.19
C SER A 82 24.65 6.29 -1.23
N THR A 83 25.78 5.85 -1.78
CA THR A 83 26.28 4.47 -1.69
C THR A 83 27.55 4.39 -0.84
N VAL A 84 27.88 5.45 -0.10
CA VAL A 84 29.13 5.55 0.67
C VAL A 84 29.06 4.66 1.90
N HIS A 85 30.00 3.72 2.02
CA HIS A 85 30.02 2.76 3.12
C HIS A 85 30.44 3.40 4.45
N GLY A 86 29.90 2.88 5.55
CA GLY A 86 30.25 3.27 6.92
C GLY A 86 31.55 2.63 7.42
N GLU A 87 32.05 3.13 8.56
CA GLU A 87 33.28 2.63 9.20
C GLU A 87 33.20 1.18 9.64
N ASP A 88 31.99 0.69 9.91
CA ASP A 88 31.76 -0.67 10.40
C ASP A 88 31.38 -1.64 9.27
N CYS A 89 31.40 -1.20 8.00
CA CYS A 89 30.96 -2.06 6.91
C CYS A 89 31.96 -3.21 6.68
N THR A 90 31.49 -4.45 6.68
CA THR A 90 32.31 -5.67 6.49
C THR A 90 32.03 -6.40 5.17
N CYS A 91 31.50 -5.69 4.16
CA CYS A 91 31.26 -6.29 2.85
C CYS A 91 32.58 -6.51 2.08
N GLU A 92 32.51 -7.29 1.00
CA GLU A 92 33.65 -7.62 0.14
C GLU A 92 34.32 -6.40 -0.51
N HIS A 93 33.58 -5.31 -0.74
CA HIS A 93 34.16 -4.07 -1.26
C HIS A 93 35.00 -3.32 -0.21
N CYS A 94 34.66 -3.46 1.08
CA CYS A 94 35.35 -2.77 2.17
C CYS A 94 36.60 -3.50 2.68
N GLY A 95 36.73 -4.80 2.42
CA GLY A 95 37.83 -5.60 2.93
C GLY A 95 37.65 -7.10 2.69
N THR A 96 38.56 -7.89 3.25
CA THR A 96 38.55 -9.34 3.15
C THR A 96 38.68 -9.99 4.52
N TRP A 97 37.97 -11.10 4.73
CA TRP A 97 38.14 -11.92 5.93
C TRP A 97 39.39 -12.78 5.79
N GLN A 98 40.41 -12.48 6.59
CA GLN A 98 41.65 -13.25 6.63
C GLN A 98 41.63 -14.22 7.80
N GLN A 99 42.11 -15.45 7.57
CA GLN A 99 42.27 -16.44 8.64
C GLN A 99 43.57 -16.13 9.38
N SER A 100 43.50 -15.87 10.68
CA SER A 100 44.71 -15.64 11.48
C SER A 100 45.54 -16.93 11.53
N VAL A 101 46.76 -16.89 11.00
CA VAL A 101 47.67 -18.06 10.91
C VAL A 101 48.39 -18.32 12.24
N LEU A 102 48.19 -17.49 13.27
CA LEU A 102 48.97 -17.51 14.51
C LEU A 102 48.36 -18.35 15.65
N ALA A 103 47.67 -19.46 15.33
CA ALA A 103 47.30 -20.43 16.36
C ALA A 103 48.42 -21.48 16.52
N GLY A 104 49.33 -21.23 17.45
CA GLY A 104 50.10 -22.32 18.08
C GLY A 104 49.16 -23.30 18.81
N ASP A 105 49.60 -24.55 18.93
CA ASP A 105 48.96 -25.72 19.56
C ASP A 105 47.61 -25.47 20.27
N GLY A 106 46.51 -25.51 19.51
CA GLY A 106 45.16 -25.75 20.04
C GLY A 106 44.20 -24.56 20.19
N ALA A 107 44.58 -23.33 19.82
CA ALA A 107 43.64 -22.20 19.87
C ALA A 107 42.64 -22.21 18.69
N PRO A 108 41.35 -21.83 18.90
CA PRO A 108 40.36 -21.75 17.83
C PRO A 108 40.76 -20.70 16.79
N CYS A 109 40.72 -21.06 15.50
CA CYS A 109 41.01 -20.14 14.39
C CYS A 109 40.07 -18.93 14.42
N THR A 110 40.61 -17.74 14.68
CA THR A 110 39.89 -16.47 14.58
C THR A 110 40.01 -15.91 13.16
N ARG A 111 38.87 -15.53 12.57
CA ARG A 111 38.84 -14.76 11.31
C ARG A 111 38.89 -13.28 11.68
N VAL A 112 39.81 -12.54 11.07
CA VAL A 112 39.95 -11.08 11.25
C VAL A 112 39.56 -10.40 9.95
N PHE A 113 38.68 -9.41 10.02
CA PHE A 113 38.35 -8.60 8.85
C PHE A 113 39.45 -7.56 8.62
N VAL A 114 40.08 -7.61 7.44
CA VAL A 114 41.12 -6.66 7.05
C VAL A 114 40.55 -5.71 6.00
N ARG A 115 40.48 -4.42 6.36
CA ARG A 115 39.97 -3.38 5.46
C ARG A 115 40.90 -3.13 4.29
N ASN A 116 40.33 -2.89 3.12
CA ASN A 116 41.08 -2.47 1.94
C ASN A 116 41.72 -1.09 2.20
N ALA A 117 42.97 -0.90 1.80
CA ALA A 117 43.63 0.41 1.88
C ALA A 117 43.03 1.35 0.82
N GLY A 118 42.45 2.48 1.25
CA GLY A 118 41.89 3.47 0.32
C GLY A 118 40.75 4.30 0.90
N PRO A 119 40.19 5.23 0.13
CA PRO A 119 38.95 5.91 0.48
C PRO A 119 37.80 4.91 0.57
N ARG A 120 36.75 5.25 1.34
CA ARG A 120 35.59 4.37 1.46
C ARG A 120 34.94 4.18 0.09
N PRO A 121 34.54 2.94 -0.26
CA PRO A 121 33.83 2.70 -1.51
C PRO A 121 32.48 3.44 -1.50
N GLY A 122 31.97 3.71 -2.70
CA GLY A 122 30.68 4.38 -2.92
C GLY A 122 30.80 5.78 -3.49
N ARG A 123 29.63 6.41 -3.69
CA ARG A 123 29.47 7.77 -4.22
C ARG A 123 28.33 8.46 -3.51
N THR A 124 28.34 9.78 -3.51
CA THR A 124 27.23 10.61 -3.06
C THR A 124 27.05 11.79 -4.00
N ASN A 125 25.82 12.25 -4.18
CA ASN A 125 25.51 13.48 -4.89
C ASN A 125 25.23 14.67 -3.96
N MET A 126 25.57 14.55 -2.66
CA MET A 126 25.39 15.60 -1.66
C MET A 126 25.82 17.02 -2.13
N PRO A 127 27.02 17.22 -2.73
CA PRO A 127 27.44 18.57 -3.13
C PRO A 127 26.57 19.16 -4.25
N LEU A 128 26.03 18.29 -5.11
CA LEU A 128 25.12 18.70 -6.18
C LEU A 128 23.81 19.20 -5.57
N ILE A 129 23.17 18.40 -4.69
CA ILE A 129 21.89 18.77 -4.06
C ILE A 129 22.01 20.11 -3.34
N LEU A 130 23.05 20.30 -2.54
CA LEU A 130 23.29 21.56 -1.83
C LEU A 130 23.52 22.75 -2.76
N SER A 131 24.07 22.52 -3.96
CA SER A 131 24.23 23.56 -4.99
C SER A 131 22.93 23.89 -5.73
N LEU A 132 21.94 22.99 -5.69
CA LEU A 132 20.63 23.16 -6.32
C LEU A 132 19.60 23.80 -5.38
N VAL A 133 19.71 23.59 -4.07
CA VAL A 133 18.80 24.17 -3.07
C VAL A 133 18.56 25.67 -3.28
N PRO A 134 19.58 26.54 -3.44
CA PRO A 134 19.33 27.97 -3.65
C PRO A 134 18.57 28.30 -4.96
N ARG A 135 18.59 27.40 -5.95
CA ARG A 135 17.94 27.62 -7.26
C ARG A 135 16.44 27.43 -7.21
N SER A 136 15.94 26.64 -6.26
CA SER A 136 14.51 26.50 -5.98
C SER A 136 13.90 27.78 -5.39
N GLY A 137 14.71 28.74 -4.95
CA GLY A 137 14.21 29.99 -4.36
C GLY A 137 13.39 29.74 -3.10
N SER A 138 12.15 30.20 -3.08
CA SER A 138 11.22 30.09 -1.95
C SER A 138 10.09 29.08 -2.15
N ILE A 139 10.15 28.26 -3.21
CA ILE A 139 9.10 27.27 -3.47
C ILE A 139 9.22 26.08 -2.50
N PRO A 140 8.14 25.30 -2.30
CA PRO A 140 8.19 24.04 -1.56
C PRO A 140 9.25 23.08 -2.11
N LEU A 141 9.71 22.14 -1.29
CA LEU A 141 10.71 21.14 -1.65
C LEU A 141 10.20 19.73 -1.37
N TYR A 142 10.49 18.82 -2.28
CA TYR A 142 10.27 17.38 -2.13
C TYR A 142 11.62 16.67 -2.11
N LEU A 143 11.89 15.88 -1.09
CA LEU A 143 13.16 15.18 -0.92
C LEU A 143 12.96 13.67 -1.10
N SER A 144 13.50 13.12 -2.19
CA SER A 144 13.74 11.69 -2.33
C SER A 144 15.11 11.36 -1.75
N PHE A 145 15.17 10.39 -0.84
CA PHE A 145 16.35 10.04 -0.05
C PHE A 145 16.66 8.55 -0.19
N ASP A 146 17.59 8.20 -1.06
CA ASP A 146 18.00 6.82 -1.34
C ASP A 146 19.37 6.52 -0.72
N VAL A 147 19.46 5.64 0.28
CA VAL A 147 20.72 5.35 0.98
C VAL A 147 21.04 3.87 1.09
N TYR A 148 22.23 3.54 0.59
CA TYR A 148 22.81 2.22 0.53
C TYR A 148 24.28 2.27 0.95
N PRO A 149 24.92 1.15 1.35
CA PRO A 149 24.33 -0.15 1.71
C PRO A 149 23.84 -0.19 3.18
N TYR A 150 23.53 -1.38 3.69
CA TYR A 150 23.12 -1.66 5.09
C TYR A 150 24.02 -1.04 6.18
N VAL A 151 25.31 -0.85 5.91
CA VAL A 151 26.21 -0.12 6.79
C VAL A 151 26.70 1.12 6.05
N THR A 152 25.89 2.18 6.09
CA THR A 152 26.15 3.43 5.36
C THR A 152 26.99 4.40 6.19
N ASN A 153 27.52 5.44 5.55
CA ASN A 153 28.25 6.50 6.23
C ASN A 153 27.28 7.47 6.93
N LEU A 154 26.90 7.17 8.16
CA LEU A 154 25.92 7.93 8.93
C LEU A 154 26.33 9.39 9.21
N SER A 155 27.63 9.69 9.37
CA SER A 155 28.08 11.07 9.55
C SER A 155 27.86 11.92 8.30
N LEU A 156 28.03 11.34 7.11
CA LEU A 156 27.70 12.01 5.85
C LEU A 156 26.20 12.37 5.79
N ILE A 157 25.34 11.48 6.27
CA ILE A 157 23.88 11.71 6.30
C ILE A 157 23.50 12.82 7.28
N GLU A 158 24.10 12.83 8.48
CA GLU A 158 23.91 13.91 9.45
C GLU A 158 24.44 15.24 8.91
N ASP A 159 25.64 15.26 8.32
CA ASP A 159 26.24 16.45 7.69
C ASP A 159 25.36 16.99 6.55
N PHE A 160 24.73 16.11 5.78
CA PHE A 160 23.75 16.49 4.75
C PHE A 160 22.54 17.18 5.37
N GLY A 161 21.96 16.60 6.43
CA GLY A 161 20.87 17.22 7.17
C GLY A 161 21.22 18.60 7.73
N VAL A 162 22.41 18.73 8.34
CA VAL A 162 22.91 20.01 8.87
C VAL A 162 23.02 21.07 7.77
N GLN A 163 23.52 20.69 6.59
CA GLN A 163 23.68 21.62 5.47
C GLN A 163 22.35 21.99 4.78
N LEU A 164 21.37 21.08 4.75
CA LEU A 164 20.00 21.40 4.32
C LEU A 164 19.35 22.42 5.26
N ALA A 165 19.48 22.23 6.58
CA ALA A 165 18.98 23.19 7.55
C ALA A 165 19.69 24.56 7.41
N ALA A 166 21.02 24.56 7.31
CA ALA A 166 21.80 25.79 7.18
C ALA A 166 21.51 26.59 5.89
N SER A 167 21.01 25.92 4.84
CA SER A 167 20.60 26.57 3.58
C SER A 167 19.14 27.03 3.56
N GLY A 168 18.39 26.85 4.67
CA GLY A 168 16.96 27.19 4.74
C GLY A 168 16.06 26.24 3.93
N ALA A 169 16.57 25.08 3.50
CA ALA A 169 15.74 24.08 2.83
C ALA A 169 14.75 23.44 3.82
N SER A 170 15.16 23.25 5.07
CA SER A 170 14.32 22.64 6.12
C SER A 170 12.96 23.32 6.29
N ASP A 171 12.91 24.63 6.09
CA ASP A 171 11.69 25.44 6.22
C ASP A 171 10.72 25.28 5.03
N ARG A 172 11.17 24.63 3.96
CA ARG A 172 10.44 24.48 2.70
C ARG A 172 10.19 23.03 2.31
N ILE A 173 10.87 22.07 2.95
CA ILE A 173 10.64 20.65 2.70
C ILE A 173 9.25 20.28 3.21
N ILE A 174 8.36 19.97 2.27
CA ILE A 174 6.97 19.57 2.54
C ILE A 174 6.79 18.05 2.51
N SER A 175 7.67 17.33 1.82
CA SER A 175 7.59 15.88 1.70
C SER A 175 8.98 15.23 1.68
N ILE A 176 9.12 14.12 2.39
CA ILE A 176 10.30 13.26 2.38
C ILE A 176 9.86 11.85 2.01
N SER A 177 10.47 11.29 0.97
CA SER A 177 10.37 9.87 0.62
C SER A 177 11.75 9.23 0.76
N ALA A 178 11.91 8.35 1.73
CA ALA A 178 13.18 7.75 2.12
C ALA A 178 13.18 6.24 1.87
N ILE A 179 14.17 5.75 1.13
CA ILE A 179 14.42 4.34 0.92
C ILE A 179 15.84 4.04 1.39
N PHE A 180 16.01 3.11 2.31
CA PHE A 180 17.34 2.80 2.86
C PHE A 180 17.50 1.34 3.27
N GLU A 181 18.73 0.84 3.18
CA GLU A 181 19.08 -0.44 3.81
C GLU A 181 19.47 -0.27 5.28
N ASP A 182 20.29 0.74 5.61
CA ASP A 182 20.71 1.02 6.99
C ASP A 182 19.58 1.71 7.77
N PRO A 183 18.96 1.05 8.75
CA PRO A 183 17.81 1.60 9.47
C PRO A 183 18.12 2.89 10.24
N ARG A 184 19.40 3.15 10.51
CA ARG A 184 19.86 4.35 11.21
C ARG A 184 19.91 5.58 10.29
N ALA A 185 19.87 5.41 8.96
CA ALA A 185 20.05 6.51 8.02
C ALA A 185 19.00 7.62 8.21
N LEU A 186 17.72 7.25 8.34
CA LEU A 186 16.65 8.23 8.57
C LEU A 186 16.87 9.02 9.86
N ARG A 187 17.25 8.32 10.93
CA ARG A 187 17.51 8.94 12.23
C ARG A 187 18.63 9.97 12.19
N TYR A 188 19.72 9.67 11.48
CA TYR A 188 20.83 10.61 11.31
C TYR A 188 20.45 11.80 10.42
N LEU A 189 19.59 11.61 9.41
CA LEU A 189 19.04 12.72 8.62
C LEU A 189 18.21 13.65 9.51
N MET A 190 17.29 13.09 10.29
CA MET A 190 16.41 13.84 11.20
C MET A 190 17.20 14.59 12.27
N ARG A 191 18.25 13.96 12.81
CA ARG A 191 19.18 14.56 13.77
C ARG A 191 19.93 15.76 13.18
N GLY A 192 20.30 15.70 11.90
CA GLY A 192 20.96 16.81 11.21
C GLY A 192 20.03 18.01 11.00
N ILE A 193 18.77 17.77 10.63
CA ILE A 193 17.82 18.85 10.27
C ILE A 193 17.10 19.44 11.49
N LYS A 194 16.66 18.59 12.43
CA LYS A 194 15.94 18.91 13.69
C LYS A 194 14.56 19.57 13.56
N ARG A 195 14.36 20.48 12.61
CA ARG A 195 13.12 21.25 12.45
C ARG A 195 12.60 21.14 11.04
N PHE A 196 11.33 20.80 10.89
CA PHE A 196 10.64 20.82 9.62
C PHE A 196 9.29 21.53 9.77
N PRO A 197 9.27 22.87 9.80
CA PRO A 197 8.03 23.60 10.04
C PRO A 197 7.00 23.41 8.92
N ALA A 198 7.42 23.06 7.72
CA ALA A 198 6.56 22.87 6.55
C ALA A 198 6.31 21.40 6.18
N LEU A 199 6.91 20.43 6.88
CA LEU A 199 6.78 19.02 6.50
C LEU A 199 5.36 18.51 6.77
N GLU A 200 4.72 18.04 5.71
CA GLU A 200 3.36 17.50 5.70
C GLU A 200 3.37 15.96 5.56
N SER A 201 4.33 15.40 4.82
CA SER A 201 4.41 13.97 4.53
C SER A 201 5.81 13.39 4.74
N LEU A 202 5.90 12.28 5.46
CA LEU A 202 7.11 11.48 5.62
C LEU A 202 6.83 10.02 5.31
N ILE A 203 7.42 9.52 4.22
CA ILE A 203 7.38 8.10 3.85
C ILE A 203 8.80 7.57 3.98
N ALA A 204 8.99 6.51 4.75
CA ALA A 204 10.26 5.86 4.95
C ALA A 204 10.10 4.35 4.86
N GLU A 205 10.86 3.74 3.96
CA GLU A 205 10.86 2.31 3.71
C GLU A 205 12.26 1.74 3.85
N ARG A 206 12.39 0.79 4.78
CA ARG A 206 13.60 -0.01 4.88
C ARG A 206 13.56 -1.11 3.82
N GLN A 207 14.55 -1.15 2.94
CA GLN A 207 14.76 -2.29 2.07
C GLN A 207 15.32 -3.46 2.88
N PHE A 208 14.57 -4.54 2.94
CA PHE A 208 14.95 -5.74 3.66
C PHE A 208 15.83 -6.62 2.78
N ASP A 209 17.09 -6.81 3.19
CA ASP A 209 17.89 -7.93 2.73
C ASP A 209 17.45 -9.19 3.53
N PRO A 210 17.00 -10.28 2.85
CA PRO A 210 16.71 -11.58 3.45
C PRO A 210 17.85 -12.15 4.32
N SER A 211 19.09 -11.70 4.12
CA SER A 211 20.25 -12.08 4.93
C SER A 211 20.34 -11.34 6.27
N THR A 212 19.75 -10.14 6.38
CA THR A 212 19.82 -9.29 7.58
C THR A 212 18.63 -9.53 8.50
N THR A 213 18.87 -10.12 9.66
CA THR A 213 17.86 -10.42 10.68
C THR A 213 17.71 -9.31 11.72
N THR A 214 18.60 -8.32 11.72
CA THR A 214 18.62 -7.28 12.75
C THR A 214 17.54 -6.24 12.49
N LEU A 215 16.54 -6.25 13.38
CA LEU A 215 15.61 -5.16 13.54
C LEU A 215 16.33 -4.02 14.28
N ASP A 216 16.19 -2.80 13.77
CA ASP A 216 16.62 -1.64 14.54
C ASP A 216 15.53 -1.35 15.56
N SER A 217 15.87 -1.52 16.83
CA SER A 217 14.99 -1.15 17.92
C SER A 217 15.07 0.35 18.20
N GLN A 218 15.97 1.09 17.57
CA GLN A 218 16.10 2.53 17.84
C GLN A 218 14.97 3.31 17.19
N PRO A 219 14.56 4.42 17.82
CA PRO A 219 13.56 5.32 17.24
C PRO A 219 14.12 5.96 15.98
N TRP A 220 13.26 6.28 15.02
CA TRP A 220 13.66 6.97 13.78
C TRP A 220 14.10 8.44 13.98
N TYR A 221 14.10 8.93 15.22
CA TYR A 221 14.54 10.26 15.63
C TYR A 221 15.28 10.19 16.97
N ASP A 222 16.29 11.04 17.18
CA ASP A 222 17.17 10.98 18.37
C ASP A 222 16.79 12.01 19.46
N THR A 223 15.99 13.04 19.16
CA THR A 223 15.89 14.25 20.00
C THR A 223 14.49 14.53 20.52
N ASP A 224 14.37 15.03 21.76
CA ASP A 224 13.14 15.60 22.32
C ASP A 224 12.60 16.82 21.53
N ASP A 225 13.43 17.44 20.67
CA ASP A 225 13.14 18.72 20.02
C ASP A 225 12.77 18.61 18.52
N ILE A 226 12.31 17.45 18.03
CA ILE A 226 11.87 17.37 16.64
C ILE A 226 10.55 18.11 16.45
N HIS A 227 10.55 19.16 15.63
CA HIS A 227 9.40 20.04 15.45
C HIS A 227 8.82 19.94 14.04
N MET A 228 7.64 19.30 13.93
CA MET A 228 6.94 19.02 12.67
C MET A 228 5.44 19.33 12.82
N PRO A 229 5.06 20.61 12.94
CA PRO A 229 3.72 21.02 13.36
C PRO A 229 2.66 20.81 12.28
N LEU A 230 3.07 20.68 11.01
CA LEU A 230 2.18 20.45 9.86
C LEU A 230 2.20 19.01 9.38
N LEU A 231 2.85 18.09 10.10
CA LEU A 231 2.97 16.70 9.66
C LEU A 231 1.61 16.01 9.75
N GLU A 232 1.04 15.69 8.60
CA GLU A 232 -0.28 15.06 8.47
C GLU A 232 -0.19 13.57 8.14
N MET A 233 0.84 13.16 7.41
CA MET A 233 1.03 11.79 6.94
C MET A 233 2.42 11.25 7.29
N VAL A 234 2.47 10.08 7.91
CA VAL A 234 3.70 9.34 8.19
C VAL A 234 3.52 7.90 7.74
N THR A 235 4.48 7.32 7.04
CA THR A 235 4.56 5.89 6.75
C THR A 235 5.96 5.39 7.06
N LEU A 236 6.10 4.48 8.02
CA LEU A 236 7.37 3.94 8.48
C LEU A 236 7.36 2.41 8.35
N LEU A 237 7.95 1.90 7.28
CA LEU A 237 8.02 0.47 6.99
C LEU A 237 9.39 -0.08 7.37
N GLY A 238 9.42 -0.96 8.38
CA GLY A 238 10.67 -1.52 8.88
C GLY A 238 11.53 -0.57 9.73
N VAL A 239 10.90 0.48 10.28
CA VAL A 239 11.52 1.46 11.19
C VAL A 239 10.73 1.48 12.50
N GLY A 240 11.42 1.40 13.63
CA GLY A 240 10.80 1.24 14.95
C GLY A 240 10.36 2.55 15.63
N TRP A 241 9.52 2.41 16.65
CA TRP A 241 9.10 3.46 17.59
C TRP A 241 9.65 3.24 19.01
N THR A 242 10.47 2.21 19.24
CA THR A 242 10.99 1.88 20.57
C THR A 242 11.85 3.00 21.15
N ASP A 243 11.80 3.15 22.49
CA ASP A 243 12.67 4.03 23.28
C ASP A 243 12.72 5.50 22.81
N ALA A 244 11.70 5.91 22.08
CA ALA A 244 11.64 7.23 21.50
C ALA A 244 11.39 8.29 22.60
N PRO A 245 12.08 9.44 22.52
CA PRO A 245 11.76 10.58 23.39
C PRO A 245 10.30 10.99 23.22
N LYS A 246 9.76 11.78 24.15
CA LYS A 246 8.33 12.13 24.15
C LYS A 246 8.02 13.07 22.98
N VAL A 247 7.71 12.53 21.81
CA VAL A 247 7.27 13.28 20.64
C VAL A 247 5.77 13.57 20.71
N SER A 248 5.37 14.75 20.22
CA SER A 248 3.97 15.09 20.00
C SER A 248 3.79 15.51 18.55
N LEU A 249 2.90 14.81 17.84
CA LEU A 249 2.53 15.03 16.45
C LEU A 249 1.03 15.31 16.37
N PRO A 250 0.56 16.45 16.89
CA PRO A 250 -0.88 16.73 17.06
C PRO A 250 -1.62 16.88 15.73
N SER A 251 -0.93 17.14 14.63
CA SER A 251 -1.52 17.29 13.30
C SER A 251 -1.55 15.99 12.50
N LEU A 252 -0.97 14.90 13.02
CA LEU A 252 -0.85 13.65 12.29
C LEU A 252 -2.22 12.96 12.18
N ARG A 253 -2.70 12.79 10.95
CA ARG A 253 -3.99 12.18 10.61
C ARG A 253 -3.84 10.77 10.06
N HIS A 254 -2.75 10.50 9.35
CA HIS A 254 -2.51 9.22 8.68
C HIS A 254 -1.18 8.65 9.10
N LEU A 255 -1.20 7.45 9.70
CA LEU A 255 0.00 6.75 10.11
C LEU A 255 0.03 5.35 9.50
N GLY A 256 1.06 5.06 8.72
CA GLY A 256 1.50 3.72 8.34
C GLY A 256 2.66 3.28 9.21
N SER A 257 2.59 2.15 9.89
CA SER A 257 3.74 1.65 10.64
C SER A 257 3.73 0.15 10.85
N SER A 258 4.88 -0.38 11.22
CA SER A 258 5.04 -1.73 11.71
C SER A 258 5.33 -1.70 13.20
N PHE A 259 4.59 -2.49 13.97
CA PHE A 259 4.73 -2.55 15.43
C PHE A 259 5.35 -3.88 15.86
N MET A 260 6.36 -3.81 16.71
CA MET A 260 7.06 -4.96 17.28
C MET A 260 6.60 -5.28 18.69
N SER A 261 5.94 -4.34 19.36
CA SER A 261 5.54 -4.46 20.75
C SER A 261 4.28 -3.64 21.05
N PRO A 262 3.50 -4.02 22.08
CA PRO A 262 2.33 -3.24 22.49
C PRO A 262 2.71 -1.82 22.98
N GLU A 263 3.89 -1.64 23.55
CA GLU A 263 4.38 -0.35 24.03
C GLU A 263 4.59 0.66 22.90
N GLU A 264 4.97 0.21 21.70
CA GLU A 264 5.09 1.09 20.54
C GLU A 264 3.73 1.62 20.08
N VAL A 265 2.69 0.78 20.10
CA VAL A 265 1.32 1.20 19.76
C VAL A 265 0.84 2.26 20.76
N ASP A 266 1.06 2.04 22.05
CA ASP A 266 0.65 2.99 23.10
C ASP A 266 1.33 4.35 22.93
N ARG A 267 2.66 4.35 22.73
CA ARG A 267 3.45 5.57 22.48
C ARG A 267 2.95 6.33 21.25
N VAL A 268 2.66 5.62 20.17
CA VAL A 268 2.15 6.23 18.94
C VAL A 268 0.80 6.89 19.15
N LEU A 269 -0.12 6.22 19.84
CA LEU A 269 -1.45 6.75 20.11
C LEU A 269 -1.41 7.97 21.05
N ASP A 270 -0.47 8.01 21.98
CA ASP A 270 -0.21 9.18 22.82
C ASP A 270 0.43 10.34 22.04
N ALA A 271 1.33 10.03 21.12
CA ALA A 271 1.99 11.02 20.27
C ALA A 271 1.04 11.66 19.25
N CYS A 272 0.03 10.91 18.79
CA CYS A 272 -0.81 11.27 17.62
C CYS A 272 -2.31 11.34 18.01
N PRO A 273 -2.74 12.33 18.81
CA PRO A 273 -4.11 12.39 19.32
C PRO A 273 -5.19 12.64 18.24
N SER A 274 -4.80 13.13 17.06
CA SER A 274 -5.70 13.47 15.94
C SER A 274 -5.74 12.39 14.85
N LEU A 275 -5.30 11.16 15.16
CA LEU A 275 -5.16 10.11 14.16
C LEU A 275 -6.52 9.65 13.62
N GLU A 276 -6.72 9.83 12.31
CA GLU A 276 -7.94 9.45 11.58
C GLU A 276 -7.79 8.06 10.93
N SER A 277 -6.57 7.70 10.52
CA SER A 277 -6.29 6.41 9.88
C SER A 277 -4.98 5.80 10.37
N LEU A 278 -5.04 4.54 10.79
CA LEU A 278 -3.88 3.73 11.14
C LEU A 278 -3.75 2.54 10.18
N ARG A 279 -2.66 2.51 9.42
CA ARG A 279 -2.22 1.38 8.61
C ARG A 279 -1.11 0.64 9.35
N VAL A 280 -1.40 -0.57 9.79
CA VAL A 280 -0.45 -1.49 10.41
C VAL A 280 0.10 -2.42 9.34
N VAL A 281 1.42 -2.66 9.31
CA VAL A 281 2.03 -3.65 8.41
C VAL A 281 2.54 -4.81 9.24
N ALA A 282 1.93 -6.00 9.07
CA ALA A 282 2.39 -7.24 9.67
C ALA A 282 3.73 -7.62 9.04
N LEU A 283 4.80 -7.52 9.83
CA LEU A 283 6.14 -7.74 9.32
C LEU A 283 6.48 -9.23 9.23
N PHE A 284 7.24 -9.55 8.18
CA PHE A 284 7.83 -10.85 7.92
C PHE A 284 6.86 -11.98 7.57
N GLY A 285 7.26 -12.76 6.57
CA GLY A 285 6.59 -14.00 6.19
C GLY A 285 6.95 -15.18 7.09
N PRO A 286 6.45 -16.38 6.76
CA PRO A 286 6.60 -17.60 7.58
C PRO A 286 8.06 -17.99 7.87
N ASN A 287 9.01 -17.49 7.07
CA ASN A 287 10.43 -17.79 7.20
C ASN A 287 11.15 -16.97 8.27
N ARG A 288 10.49 -16.00 8.91
CA ARG A 288 11.07 -15.16 9.96
C ARG A 288 10.04 -15.00 11.09
N PRO A 289 10.21 -15.69 12.22
CA PRO A 289 9.24 -15.64 13.30
C PRO A 289 9.20 -14.24 13.91
N CYS A 290 8.14 -13.49 13.63
CA CYS A 290 7.72 -12.38 14.48
C CYS A 290 6.88 -12.93 15.63
N ASP A 291 7.06 -12.35 16.81
CA ASP A 291 6.23 -12.70 17.95
C ASP A 291 4.87 -11.98 17.82
N TYR A 292 3.88 -12.70 17.31
CA TYR A 292 2.49 -12.26 17.24
C TYR A 292 1.66 -12.67 18.48
N SER A 293 2.32 -13.08 19.57
CA SER A 293 1.64 -13.50 20.80
C SER A 293 1.23 -12.33 21.70
N TRP A 294 1.82 -11.16 21.53
CA TRP A 294 1.49 -10.01 22.37
C TRP A 294 0.08 -9.48 22.11
N ARG A 295 -0.49 -8.84 23.14
CA ARG A 295 -1.84 -8.25 23.12
C ARG A 295 -1.82 -6.85 23.72
N LEU A 296 -2.59 -5.95 23.15
CA LEU A 296 -2.80 -4.60 23.68
C LEU A 296 -3.57 -4.68 24.99
N GLN A 297 -3.17 -3.82 25.93
CA GLN A 297 -3.90 -3.63 27.17
C GLN A 297 -5.18 -2.84 26.92
N SER A 298 -6.16 -2.96 27.83
CA SER A 298 -7.49 -2.38 27.64
C SER A 298 -7.51 -0.85 27.54
N ASP A 299 -6.58 -0.18 28.22
CA ASP A 299 -6.38 1.27 28.13
C ASP A 299 -5.82 1.69 26.76
N VAL A 300 -4.89 0.91 26.20
CA VAL A 300 -4.36 1.13 24.84
C VAL A 300 -5.46 0.90 23.79
N MET A 301 -6.27 -0.16 23.96
CA MET A 301 -7.44 -0.42 23.10
C MET A 301 -8.42 0.76 23.12
N ALA A 302 -8.68 1.35 24.29
CA ALA A 302 -9.57 2.51 24.42
C ALA A 302 -9.01 3.77 23.73
N LYS A 303 -7.67 3.92 23.64
CA LYS A 303 -7.06 4.96 22.81
C LYS A 303 -7.24 4.65 21.33
N LEU A 304 -6.99 3.39 20.93
CA LEU A 304 -7.07 2.94 19.56
C LEU A 304 -8.49 3.01 18.98
N ASP A 305 -9.52 2.80 19.80
CA ASP A 305 -10.94 2.92 19.41
C ASP A 305 -11.33 4.35 18.97
N ARG A 306 -10.50 5.36 19.26
CA ARG A 306 -10.68 6.73 18.74
C ARG A 306 -10.30 6.86 17.28
N VAL A 307 -9.54 5.90 16.73
CA VAL A 307 -9.09 5.90 15.34
C VAL A 307 -10.17 5.25 14.48
N PRO A 308 -10.91 6.01 13.64
CA PRO A 308 -12.08 5.48 12.95
C PRO A 308 -11.75 4.45 11.88
N CYS A 309 -10.58 4.58 11.23
CA CYS A 309 -10.15 3.69 10.15
C CYS A 309 -8.86 2.95 10.53
N VAL A 310 -8.92 1.63 10.64
CA VAL A 310 -7.74 0.80 10.86
C VAL A 310 -7.60 -0.24 9.77
N ARG A 311 -6.39 -0.36 9.23
CA ARG A 311 -6.05 -1.32 8.17
C ARG A 311 -4.83 -2.10 8.59
N VAL A 312 -4.86 -3.42 8.47
CA VAL A 312 -3.69 -4.28 8.70
C VAL A 312 -3.29 -4.95 7.38
N ASP A 313 -2.07 -4.68 6.93
CA ASP A 313 -1.50 -5.18 5.68
C ASP A 313 -0.56 -6.35 5.88
N HIS A 314 -0.42 -7.13 4.80
CA HIS A 314 0.44 -8.32 4.72
C HIS A 314 0.12 -9.37 5.78
N VAL A 315 -1.17 -9.54 6.09
CA VAL A 315 -1.64 -10.50 7.09
C VAL A 315 -1.39 -11.92 6.61
N TRP A 316 -0.64 -12.68 7.40
CA TRP A 316 -0.45 -14.12 7.23
C TRP A 316 -1.41 -14.90 8.13
N SER A 317 -1.59 -16.19 7.84
CA SER A 317 -2.41 -17.07 8.69
C SER A 317 -1.94 -17.10 10.15
N GLY A 318 -0.63 -16.92 10.39
CA GLY A 318 -0.06 -16.85 11.75
C GLY A 318 -0.22 -15.52 12.46
N SER A 319 -0.42 -14.42 11.72
CA SER A 319 -0.61 -13.07 12.28
C SER A 319 -2.07 -12.63 12.32
N GLU A 320 -2.98 -13.40 11.73
CA GLU A 320 -4.38 -13.02 11.56
C GLU A 320 -5.10 -12.78 12.90
N VAL A 321 -4.97 -13.70 13.86
CA VAL A 321 -5.56 -13.56 15.20
C VAL A 321 -4.99 -12.34 15.91
N TRP A 322 -3.68 -12.11 15.81
CA TRP A 322 -3.04 -10.92 16.35
C TRP A 322 -3.60 -9.63 15.73
N ALA A 323 -3.80 -9.60 14.42
CA ALA A 323 -4.33 -8.44 13.72
C ALA A 323 -5.76 -8.13 14.18
N ILE A 324 -6.60 -9.16 14.31
CA ILE A 324 -7.98 -9.03 14.76
C ILE A 324 -8.05 -8.58 16.23
N ASP A 325 -7.38 -9.31 17.13
CA ASP A 325 -7.44 -9.07 18.58
C ASP A 325 -6.94 -7.68 18.95
N ASN A 326 -5.88 -7.20 18.30
CA ASN A 326 -5.27 -5.91 18.61
C ASN A 326 -5.88 -4.74 17.84
N PHE A 327 -6.27 -4.93 16.58
CA PHE A 327 -6.60 -3.81 15.69
C PHE A 327 -8.02 -3.83 15.14
N GLY A 328 -8.76 -4.93 15.30
CA GLY A 328 -10.16 -5.03 14.88
C GLY A 328 -11.04 -3.94 15.46
N GLY A 329 -10.68 -3.45 16.66
CA GLY A 329 -11.58 -2.68 17.51
C GLY A 329 -12.76 -3.53 17.94
N GLY A 330 -13.41 -3.19 19.05
CA GLY A 330 -14.66 -3.86 19.41
C GLY A 330 -15.75 -3.67 18.34
N SER A 331 -17.00 -3.97 18.70
CA SER A 331 -18.18 -3.78 17.85
C SER A 331 -18.50 -2.32 17.47
N PHE A 332 -17.59 -1.37 17.68
CA PHE A 332 -17.83 0.06 17.51
C PHE A 332 -16.90 0.74 16.48
N ARG A 333 -15.81 0.09 16.04
CA ARG A 333 -14.90 0.72 15.07
C ARG A 333 -15.59 0.85 13.70
N PRO A 334 -15.74 2.08 13.15
CA PRO A 334 -16.47 2.29 11.90
C PRO A 334 -15.85 1.58 10.70
N ASP A 335 -14.53 1.60 10.53
CA ASP A 335 -13.88 0.95 9.38
C ASP A 335 -12.68 0.13 9.84
N PHE A 336 -12.70 -1.17 9.50
CA PHE A 336 -11.58 -2.07 9.72
C PHE A 336 -11.32 -2.94 8.49
N SER A 337 -10.05 -3.02 8.09
CA SER A 337 -9.66 -3.82 6.94
C SER A 337 -8.45 -4.71 7.19
N LEU A 338 -8.48 -5.92 6.65
CA LEU A 338 -7.37 -6.87 6.64
C LEU A 338 -6.96 -7.13 5.19
N TRP A 339 -5.69 -6.89 4.87
CA TRP A 339 -5.11 -7.18 3.57
C TRP A 339 -4.11 -8.30 3.74
N TYR A 340 -4.50 -9.47 3.27
CA TYR A 340 -3.73 -10.69 3.39
C TYR A 340 -2.57 -10.71 2.40
N HIS A 341 -1.50 -11.40 2.79
CA HIS A 341 -0.46 -11.78 1.85
C HIS A 341 -1.06 -12.68 0.74
N PRO A 342 -0.59 -12.63 -0.53
CA PRO A 342 -1.14 -13.46 -1.61
C PRO A 342 -1.23 -14.95 -1.29
N GLU A 343 -0.27 -15.48 -0.53
CA GLU A 343 -0.21 -16.89 -0.12
C GLU A 343 -1.06 -17.22 1.12
N ALA A 344 -1.60 -16.21 1.81
CA ALA A 344 -2.34 -16.41 3.06
C ALA A 344 -3.83 -16.65 2.79
N VAL A 345 -4.36 -17.72 3.39
CA VAL A 345 -5.79 -18.04 3.37
C VAL A 345 -6.43 -17.43 4.62
N PRO A 346 -7.44 -16.55 4.47
CA PRO A 346 -8.21 -16.04 5.61
C PRO A 346 -8.84 -17.20 6.40
N ASN A 347 -8.63 -17.23 7.71
CA ASN A 347 -9.27 -18.21 8.60
C ASN A 347 -10.18 -17.52 9.60
N TYR A 348 -9.61 -16.67 10.44
CA TYR A 348 -10.32 -15.98 11.51
C TYR A 348 -11.04 -14.72 11.02
N GLY A 349 -10.52 -14.04 10.01
CA GLY A 349 -11.08 -12.79 9.48
C GLY A 349 -12.47 -12.98 8.89
N VAL A 350 -12.72 -14.14 8.27
CA VAL A 350 -14.07 -14.50 7.76
C VAL A 350 -15.08 -14.54 8.92
N THR A 351 -14.74 -15.25 10.00
CA THR A 351 -15.63 -15.36 11.17
C THR A 351 -15.78 -14.02 11.89
N PHE A 352 -14.68 -13.27 12.02
CA PHE A 352 -14.68 -11.95 12.66
C PHE A 352 -15.55 -10.94 11.91
N GLY A 353 -15.39 -10.83 10.58
CA GLY A 353 -16.17 -9.92 9.75
C GLY A 353 -17.66 -10.24 9.81
N LEU A 354 -18.02 -11.52 9.80
CA LEU A 354 -19.41 -11.97 9.85
C LEU A 354 -20.05 -11.86 11.25
N GLY A 355 -19.26 -11.64 12.30
CA GLY A 355 -19.77 -11.36 13.64
C GLY A 355 -20.38 -9.96 13.81
N LEU A 356 -20.47 -9.16 12.75
CA LEU A 356 -21.19 -7.89 12.78
C LEU A 356 -22.69 -8.10 12.98
N PRO A 357 -23.34 -7.35 13.90
CA PRO A 357 -24.79 -7.31 13.94
C PRO A 357 -25.33 -6.56 12.72
N ASP A 358 -26.52 -6.95 12.27
CA ASP A 358 -27.32 -6.22 11.29
C ASP A 358 -26.59 -5.91 9.97
N ILE A 359 -25.93 -6.91 9.38
CA ILE A 359 -25.29 -6.81 8.06
C ILE A 359 -26.36 -6.49 7.02
N GLU A 360 -26.24 -5.35 6.34
CA GLU A 360 -27.15 -4.94 5.27
C GLU A 360 -26.55 -5.18 3.89
N VAL A 361 -25.22 -5.11 3.79
CA VAL A 361 -24.48 -5.24 2.53
C VAL A 361 -23.45 -6.35 2.67
N PHE A 362 -23.50 -7.32 1.76
CA PHE A 362 -22.50 -8.37 1.61
C PHE A 362 -22.02 -8.39 0.16
N ARG A 363 -20.72 -8.22 -0.07
CA ARG A 363 -20.15 -8.22 -1.43
C ARG A 363 -18.87 -9.03 -1.47
N ILE A 364 -18.79 -9.92 -2.46
CA ILE A 364 -17.53 -10.52 -2.90
C ILE A 364 -17.21 -9.91 -4.27
N VAL A 365 -16.08 -9.22 -4.34
CA VAL A 365 -15.59 -8.60 -5.58
C VAL A 365 -14.32 -9.28 -5.99
N LEU A 366 -14.28 -9.82 -7.20
CA LEU A 366 -13.05 -10.28 -7.84
C LEU A 366 -12.45 -9.11 -8.61
N HIS A 367 -11.16 -8.92 -8.43
CA HIS A 367 -10.34 -7.99 -9.19
C HIS A 367 -9.45 -8.83 -10.09
N PRO A 368 -9.56 -8.66 -11.42
CA PRO A 368 -8.67 -9.35 -12.34
C PRO A 368 -7.21 -8.96 -12.06
N PRO A 369 -6.25 -9.83 -12.41
CA PRO A 369 -4.85 -9.45 -12.34
C PRO A 369 -4.58 -8.24 -13.24
N THR A 370 -3.68 -7.37 -12.81
CA THR A 370 -3.18 -6.26 -13.64
C THR A 370 -2.12 -6.76 -14.61
N ASP A 371 -2.00 -6.16 -15.80
CA ASP A 371 -0.97 -6.50 -16.79
C ASP A 371 0.46 -6.48 -16.23
N ASP A 372 0.73 -5.61 -15.24
CA ASP A 372 2.03 -5.45 -14.60
C ASP A 372 2.36 -6.55 -13.57
N ASP A 373 1.35 -7.27 -13.08
CA ASP A 373 1.50 -8.28 -12.02
C ASP A 373 0.42 -9.36 -12.19
N PRO A 374 0.70 -10.45 -12.95
CA PRO A 374 -0.28 -11.50 -13.18
C PRO A 374 -0.70 -12.23 -11.90
N ASP A 375 0.09 -12.15 -10.83
CA ASP A 375 -0.20 -12.74 -9.52
C ASP A 375 -1.02 -11.79 -8.62
N SER A 376 -1.37 -10.59 -9.12
CA SER A 376 -2.13 -9.57 -8.39
C SER A 376 -3.65 -9.82 -8.34
N ALA A 377 -4.13 -10.94 -8.89
CA ALA A 377 -5.54 -11.28 -8.86
C ALA A 377 -6.04 -11.34 -7.40
N ARG A 378 -7.00 -10.48 -7.06
CA ARG A 378 -7.46 -10.28 -5.67
C ARG A 378 -8.95 -10.50 -5.56
N ALA A 379 -9.38 -10.95 -4.41
CA ALA A 379 -10.76 -10.94 -3.98
C ALA A 379 -10.91 -9.99 -2.79
N ALA A 380 -12.04 -9.29 -2.74
CA ALA A 380 -12.43 -8.42 -1.64
C ALA A 380 -13.79 -8.87 -1.09
N LEU A 381 -13.84 -9.23 0.20
CA LEU A 381 -15.07 -9.40 0.96
C LEU A 381 -15.38 -8.08 1.67
N VAL A 382 -16.51 -7.46 1.32
CA VAL A 382 -16.97 -6.20 1.91
C VAL A 382 -18.27 -6.45 2.64
N LEU A 383 -18.31 -6.04 3.91
CA LEU A 383 -19.47 -6.13 4.78
C LEU A 383 -19.78 -4.74 5.33
N ASP A 384 -21.01 -4.28 5.14
CA ASP A 384 -21.50 -3.05 5.77
C ASP A 384 -22.72 -3.35 6.64
N SER A 385 -22.71 -2.86 7.88
CA SER A 385 -23.85 -2.94 8.80
C SER A 385 -24.75 -1.71 8.70
N SER A 386 -25.99 -1.87 9.14
CA SER A 386 -26.94 -0.76 9.31
C SER A 386 -26.44 0.34 10.27
N SER A 387 -25.53 0.00 11.18
CA SER A 387 -24.91 0.93 12.13
C SER A 387 -23.73 1.72 11.56
N GLY A 388 -23.43 1.57 10.27
CA GLY A 388 -22.32 2.26 9.61
C GLY A 388 -20.95 1.64 9.87
N ILE A 389 -20.92 0.39 10.33
CA ILE A 389 -19.70 -0.38 10.54
C ILE A 389 -19.36 -1.13 9.25
N ARG A 390 -18.12 -0.98 8.81
CA ARG A 390 -17.57 -1.60 7.60
C ARG A 390 -16.43 -2.53 7.94
N ARG A 391 -16.45 -3.71 7.33
CA ARG A 391 -15.35 -4.68 7.36
C ARG A 391 -14.94 -5.03 5.95
N LEU A 392 -13.63 -5.00 5.68
CA LEU A 392 -13.05 -5.32 4.39
C LEU A 392 -11.93 -6.34 4.53
N LEU A 393 -12.07 -7.50 3.89
CA LEU A 393 -10.99 -8.48 3.76
C LEU A 393 -10.52 -8.49 2.30
N THR A 394 -9.23 -8.28 2.07
CA THR A 394 -8.61 -8.37 0.75
C THR A 394 -7.60 -9.52 0.73
N PHE A 395 -7.79 -10.50 -0.13
CA PHE A 395 -6.96 -11.71 -0.21
C PHE A 395 -6.79 -12.14 -1.68
N SER A 396 -5.95 -13.14 -1.94
CA SER A 396 -5.78 -13.69 -3.30
C SER A 396 -7.08 -14.31 -3.81
N SER A 397 -7.45 -14.07 -5.07
CA SER A 397 -8.64 -14.66 -5.67
C SER A 397 -8.59 -16.20 -5.72
N TYR A 398 -7.39 -16.78 -5.78
CA TYR A 398 -7.19 -18.24 -5.70
C TYR A 398 -7.68 -18.84 -4.38
N ASN A 399 -7.77 -18.04 -3.31
CA ASN A 399 -8.20 -18.50 -2.00
C ASN A 399 -9.73 -18.48 -1.82
N VAL A 400 -10.50 -17.98 -2.79
CA VAL A 400 -11.98 -17.92 -2.70
C VAL A 400 -12.59 -19.30 -2.47
N GLY A 401 -12.18 -20.31 -3.24
CA GLY A 401 -12.67 -21.68 -3.06
C GLY A 401 -12.29 -22.29 -1.70
N ALA A 402 -11.13 -21.92 -1.14
CA ALA A 402 -10.69 -22.40 0.17
C ALA A 402 -11.45 -21.76 1.35
N ILE A 403 -12.14 -20.64 1.12
CA ILE A 403 -12.95 -19.97 2.13
C ILE A 403 -14.46 -20.10 1.86
N SER A 404 -14.91 -20.55 0.68
CA SER A 404 -16.33 -20.50 0.28
C SER A 404 -17.23 -21.34 1.19
N SER A 405 -16.82 -22.54 1.58
CA SER A 405 -17.59 -23.39 2.51
C SER A 405 -17.79 -22.72 3.87
N ARG A 406 -16.72 -22.14 4.42
CA ARG A 406 -16.74 -21.40 5.69
C ARG A 406 -17.54 -20.12 5.59
N LEU A 407 -17.43 -19.42 4.46
CA LEU A 407 -18.27 -18.27 4.17
C LEU A 407 -19.73 -18.70 4.14
N GLY A 408 -20.11 -19.79 3.48
CA GLY A 408 -21.48 -20.29 3.43
C GLY A 408 -22.03 -20.67 4.82
N GLU A 409 -21.23 -21.36 5.64
CA GLU A 409 -21.61 -21.72 7.02
C GLU A 409 -21.81 -20.49 7.91
N ALA A 410 -20.85 -19.56 7.88
CA ALA A 410 -20.98 -18.33 8.63
C ALA A 410 -22.09 -17.44 8.04
N PHE A 411 -22.31 -17.52 6.72
CA PHE A 411 -23.38 -16.84 6.01
C PHE A 411 -24.77 -17.39 6.37
N ALA A 412 -24.90 -18.58 6.95
CA ALA A 412 -26.20 -19.06 7.41
C ALA A 412 -26.67 -18.39 8.72
N ASN A 413 -25.76 -17.74 9.47
CA ASN A 413 -26.02 -17.34 10.86
C ASN A 413 -26.40 -15.85 11.06
N TYR A 414 -26.15 -14.95 10.09
CA TYR A 414 -26.16 -13.49 10.36
C TYR A 414 -26.99 -12.60 9.41
N PHE A 415 -27.95 -13.14 8.63
CA PHE A 415 -28.46 -12.45 7.42
C PHE A 415 -29.95 -12.13 7.43
N GLY A 416 -30.57 -12.14 8.61
CA GLY A 416 -31.95 -11.68 8.74
C GLY A 416 -32.17 -10.23 8.26
N SER A 417 -31.11 -9.42 8.21
CA SER A 417 -31.12 -8.01 7.81
C SER A 417 -30.51 -7.72 6.44
N LEU A 418 -30.05 -8.74 5.70
CA LEU A 418 -29.29 -8.53 4.47
C LEU A 418 -30.20 -7.96 3.37
N LYS A 419 -29.89 -6.78 2.87
CA LYS A 419 -30.64 -6.09 1.82
C LYS A 419 -29.96 -6.14 0.46
N TYR A 420 -28.64 -6.18 0.45
CA TYR A 420 -27.82 -6.14 -0.76
C TYR A 420 -26.80 -7.26 -0.77
N LEU A 421 -26.84 -8.11 -1.79
CA LEU A 421 -25.90 -9.21 -2.00
C LEU A 421 -25.22 -9.05 -3.38
N ALA A 422 -23.89 -8.98 -3.41
CA ALA A 422 -23.13 -9.07 -4.66
C ALA A 422 -22.13 -10.22 -4.62
N LEU A 423 -22.18 -11.11 -5.60
CA LEU A 423 -21.37 -12.32 -5.66
C LEU A 423 -20.82 -12.56 -7.06
N PRO A 424 -19.64 -13.18 -7.22
CA PRO A 424 -19.26 -13.84 -8.46
C PRO A 424 -20.25 -14.98 -8.77
N GLY A 425 -20.57 -15.22 -10.04
CA GLY A 425 -21.49 -16.28 -10.47
C GLY A 425 -21.15 -17.65 -9.86
N ALA A 426 -19.86 -18.00 -9.85
CA ALA A 426 -19.35 -19.24 -9.28
C ALA A 426 -19.63 -19.41 -7.76
N CYS A 427 -19.84 -18.31 -7.03
CA CYS A 427 -20.17 -18.35 -5.61
C CYS A 427 -21.68 -18.50 -5.36
N VAL A 428 -22.56 -18.19 -6.33
CA VAL A 428 -24.01 -18.14 -6.09
C VAL A 428 -24.58 -19.41 -5.43
N PRO A 429 -24.22 -20.64 -5.86
CA PRO A 429 -24.73 -21.86 -5.23
C PRO A 429 -24.36 -22.01 -3.75
N ASP A 430 -23.27 -21.37 -3.31
CA ASP A 430 -22.84 -21.41 -1.91
C ASP A 430 -23.68 -20.48 -1.03
N PHE A 431 -24.28 -19.42 -1.58
CA PHE A 431 -24.99 -18.39 -0.81
C PHE A 431 -26.50 -18.36 -1.03
N ILE A 432 -27.00 -18.89 -2.15
CA ILE A 432 -28.42 -18.92 -2.49
C ILE A 432 -28.84 -20.38 -2.63
N ARG A 433 -29.43 -20.91 -1.55
CA ARG A 433 -29.88 -22.31 -1.48
C ARG A 433 -31.29 -22.38 -0.87
N PRO A 434 -32.11 -23.39 -1.20
CA PRO A 434 -33.47 -23.51 -0.68
C PRO A 434 -33.55 -23.52 0.86
N GLU A 435 -32.52 -24.01 1.54
CA GLU A 435 -32.45 -24.11 3.00
C GLU A 435 -32.15 -22.76 3.69
N LEU A 436 -31.67 -21.76 2.94
CA LEU A 436 -31.27 -20.46 3.47
C LEU A 436 -32.20 -19.37 2.95
N VAL A 437 -33.14 -18.93 3.79
CA VAL A 437 -34.05 -17.84 3.48
C VAL A 437 -33.40 -16.50 3.83
N LEU A 438 -33.34 -15.60 2.85
CA LEU A 438 -32.87 -14.21 2.96
C LEU A 438 -34.09 -13.28 2.84
N PRO A 439 -34.85 -13.08 3.94
CA PRO A 439 -36.16 -12.46 3.89
C PRO A 439 -36.13 -10.97 3.51
N GLU A 440 -35.04 -10.27 3.76
CA GLU A 440 -34.90 -8.83 3.51
C GLU A 440 -34.09 -8.53 2.24
N LEU A 441 -33.65 -9.55 1.49
CA LEU A 441 -32.79 -9.34 0.32
C LEU A 441 -33.58 -8.65 -0.80
N GLU A 442 -33.26 -7.39 -1.05
CA GLU A 442 -33.92 -6.57 -2.07
C GLU A 442 -33.14 -6.54 -3.39
N THR A 443 -31.81 -6.58 -3.31
CA THR A 443 -30.92 -6.48 -4.47
C THR A 443 -29.92 -7.62 -4.52
N LEU A 444 -29.92 -8.35 -5.63
CA LEU A 444 -28.93 -9.37 -5.95
C LEU A 444 -28.12 -8.95 -7.18
N VAL A 445 -26.81 -8.85 -7.02
CA VAL A 445 -25.87 -8.58 -8.10
C VAL A 445 -25.00 -9.81 -8.35
N ILE A 446 -24.99 -10.31 -9.57
CA ILE A 446 -24.17 -11.45 -9.99
C ILE A 446 -23.12 -10.96 -10.97
N LYS A 447 -21.86 -11.01 -10.52
CA LYS A 447 -20.68 -10.64 -11.33
C LYS A 447 -20.17 -11.83 -12.13
N ASP A 448 -19.51 -11.52 -13.24
CA ASP A 448 -18.97 -12.48 -14.20
C ASP A 448 -20.02 -13.42 -14.80
N ALA A 449 -21.32 -13.06 -14.68
CA ALA A 449 -22.51 -13.70 -15.24
C ALA A 449 -22.46 -15.23 -15.49
N ASP A 450 -21.78 -15.98 -14.62
CA ASP A 450 -21.74 -17.45 -14.67
C ASP A 450 -23.00 -18.01 -14.04
N ILE A 451 -24.13 -17.77 -14.68
CA ILE A 451 -25.45 -18.13 -14.19
C ILE A 451 -25.78 -19.62 -14.42
N ASP A 452 -24.89 -20.37 -15.07
CA ASP A 452 -25.02 -21.84 -15.23
C ASP A 452 -25.07 -22.54 -13.87
N GLY A 453 -24.61 -21.90 -12.79
CA GLY A 453 -24.77 -22.37 -11.42
C GLY A 453 -26.21 -22.27 -10.87
N ILE A 454 -27.06 -21.41 -11.42
CA ILE A 454 -28.47 -21.20 -10.97
C ILE A 454 -29.38 -22.15 -11.73
N THR A 455 -29.27 -23.44 -11.44
CA THR A 455 -30.09 -24.49 -12.06
C THR A 455 -31.21 -25.01 -11.15
N GLN A 456 -31.23 -24.58 -9.89
CA GLN A 456 -32.22 -25.00 -8.91
C GLN A 456 -33.17 -23.86 -8.57
N PRO A 457 -34.48 -24.13 -8.39
CA PRO A 457 -35.43 -23.14 -7.93
C PRO A 457 -35.05 -22.67 -6.53
N VAL A 458 -34.74 -21.37 -6.42
CA VAL A 458 -34.28 -20.69 -5.20
C VAL A 458 -35.23 -19.56 -4.81
N ASN A 459 -36.44 -19.57 -5.33
CA ASN A 459 -37.46 -18.56 -5.09
C ASN A 459 -37.87 -18.46 -3.62
N SER A 460 -37.87 -19.58 -2.88
CA SER A 460 -38.08 -19.58 -1.44
C SER A 460 -36.93 -18.95 -0.66
N ALA A 461 -35.73 -18.91 -1.25
CA ALA A 461 -34.53 -18.37 -0.62
C ALA A 461 -34.52 -16.83 -0.62
N VAL A 462 -35.18 -16.16 -1.58
CA VAL A 462 -35.11 -14.70 -1.76
C VAL A 462 -36.49 -14.07 -1.94
N PRO A 463 -37.40 -14.19 -0.95
CA PRO A 463 -38.81 -13.80 -1.09
C PRO A 463 -39.03 -12.31 -1.39
N SER A 464 -38.08 -11.45 -1.02
CA SER A 464 -38.20 -9.98 -1.14
C SER A 464 -37.39 -9.39 -2.29
N LEU A 465 -36.87 -10.22 -3.20
CA LEU A 465 -36.00 -9.76 -4.28
C LEU A 465 -36.75 -8.80 -5.22
N LYS A 466 -36.24 -7.57 -5.34
CA LYS A 466 -36.80 -6.51 -6.21
C LYS A 466 -35.91 -6.23 -7.41
N VAL A 467 -34.59 -6.29 -7.24
CA VAL A 467 -33.60 -5.94 -8.27
C VAL A 467 -32.66 -7.10 -8.49
N LEU A 468 -32.57 -7.57 -9.74
CA LEU A 468 -31.56 -8.51 -10.19
C LEU A 468 -30.63 -7.80 -11.18
N HIS A 469 -29.34 -7.79 -10.87
CA HIS A 469 -28.32 -7.17 -11.72
C HIS A 469 -27.28 -8.19 -12.14
N LEU A 470 -27.19 -8.45 -13.44
CA LEU A 470 -26.18 -9.32 -14.03
C LEU A 470 -25.10 -8.45 -14.67
N MET A 471 -23.86 -8.63 -14.24
CA MET A 471 -22.70 -7.92 -14.76
C MET A 471 -21.76 -8.88 -15.48
N GLY A 472 -21.38 -8.54 -16.71
CA GLY A 472 -20.31 -9.22 -17.45
C GLY A 472 -18.94 -9.06 -16.81
N ALA A 473 -17.97 -9.85 -17.27
CA ALA A 473 -16.57 -9.67 -16.91
C ALA A 473 -15.99 -8.46 -17.67
N CYS A 474 -15.02 -7.76 -17.08
CA CYS A 474 -14.55 -6.46 -17.61
C CYS A 474 -13.89 -6.48 -19.00
N ASP A 475 -13.52 -7.63 -19.55
CA ASP A 475 -12.62 -7.69 -20.72
C ASP A 475 -13.31 -8.11 -22.03
N GLU A 476 -14.39 -8.90 -21.97
CA GLU A 476 -15.18 -9.26 -23.16
C GLU A 476 -16.67 -9.42 -22.79
N PRO A 477 -17.61 -8.87 -23.58
CA PRO A 477 -19.03 -9.06 -23.36
C PRO A 477 -19.34 -10.55 -23.30
N ARG A 478 -19.90 -11.01 -22.17
CA ARG A 478 -20.22 -12.43 -22.01
C ARG A 478 -21.51 -12.72 -22.77
N ARG A 479 -21.44 -13.65 -23.73
CA ARG A 479 -22.64 -14.17 -24.40
C ARG A 479 -23.39 -15.12 -23.47
N MET A 480 -24.65 -14.81 -23.23
CA MET A 480 -25.56 -15.55 -22.39
C MET A 480 -26.77 -15.95 -23.21
N THR A 481 -27.12 -17.23 -23.25
CA THR A 481 -28.31 -17.61 -24.02
C THR A 481 -29.58 -17.18 -23.29
N VAL A 482 -30.58 -16.76 -24.06
CA VAL A 482 -31.88 -16.33 -23.54
C VAL A 482 -32.52 -17.42 -22.68
N GLU A 483 -32.36 -18.69 -23.02
CA GLU A 483 -32.92 -19.81 -22.27
C GLU A 483 -32.31 -19.96 -20.88
N VAL A 484 -31.00 -19.71 -20.73
CA VAL A 484 -30.31 -19.80 -19.43
C VAL A 484 -30.77 -18.64 -18.54
N LEU A 485 -30.88 -17.43 -19.08
CA LEU A 485 -31.42 -16.28 -18.35
C LEU A 485 -32.89 -16.52 -17.94
N ALA A 486 -33.71 -17.02 -18.85
CA ALA A 486 -35.10 -17.39 -18.60
C ALA A 486 -35.22 -18.44 -17.48
N ALA A 487 -34.37 -19.47 -17.49
CA ALA A 487 -34.32 -20.49 -16.45
C ALA A 487 -33.91 -19.90 -15.09
N ALA A 488 -32.89 -19.04 -15.05
CA ALA A 488 -32.46 -18.37 -13.83
C ALA A 488 -33.55 -17.45 -13.25
N LEU A 489 -34.24 -16.68 -14.10
CA LEU A 489 -35.39 -15.84 -13.69
C LEU A 489 -36.55 -16.70 -13.17
N GLY A 490 -36.83 -17.83 -13.81
CA GLY A 490 -37.81 -18.80 -13.32
C GLY A 490 -37.45 -19.37 -11.95
N CYS A 491 -36.16 -19.59 -11.69
CA CYS A 491 -35.67 -20.07 -10.40
C CYS A 491 -35.71 -19.00 -9.30
N LEU A 492 -35.54 -17.73 -9.64
CA LEU A 492 -35.51 -16.61 -8.70
C LEU A 492 -36.90 -16.00 -8.42
N ARG A 493 -37.94 -16.38 -9.18
CA ARG A 493 -39.29 -15.81 -9.10
C ARG A 493 -39.94 -16.07 -7.73
N PRO A 494 -40.03 -15.07 -6.83
CA PRO A 494 -40.58 -15.29 -5.51
C PRO A 494 -42.08 -15.53 -5.59
N GLU A 495 -42.62 -16.42 -4.75
CA GLU A 495 -44.08 -16.63 -4.69
C GLU A 495 -44.76 -15.37 -4.14
N GLY A 496 -45.41 -14.61 -5.04
CA GLY A 496 -46.19 -13.43 -4.68
C GLY A 496 -45.42 -12.11 -4.63
N ALA A 497 -44.11 -12.09 -4.89
CA ALA A 497 -43.36 -10.84 -5.09
C ALA A 497 -43.05 -10.60 -6.57
N ARG A 498 -43.01 -9.32 -6.95
CA ARG A 498 -42.76 -8.85 -8.31
C ARG A 498 -41.31 -8.36 -8.40
N LEU A 499 -40.52 -8.94 -9.30
CA LEU A 499 -39.23 -8.36 -9.67
C LEU A 499 -39.50 -7.00 -10.31
N GLN A 500 -38.88 -5.94 -9.81
CA GLN A 500 -39.12 -4.58 -10.27
C GLN A 500 -38.15 -4.18 -11.38
N GLU A 501 -36.92 -4.66 -11.30
CA GLU A 501 -35.84 -4.27 -12.19
C GLU A 501 -34.92 -5.46 -12.51
N LEU A 502 -34.62 -5.62 -13.80
CA LEU A 502 -33.60 -6.52 -14.32
C LEU A 502 -32.57 -5.69 -15.07
N MET A 503 -31.35 -5.63 -14.55
CA MET A 503 -30.23 -4.89 -15.15
C MET A 503 -29.24 -5.87 -15.78
N LEU A 504 -28.86 -5.61 -17.03
CA LEU A 504 -27.88 -6.40 -17.77
C LEU A 504 -26.75 -5.45 -18.22
N ASP A 505 -25.63 -5.47 -17.52
CA ASP A 505 -24.45 -4.66 -17.86
C ASP A 505 -23.38 -5.56 -18.48
N ASP A 506 -22.90 -5.22 -19.67
CA ASP A 506 -21.86 -5.97 -20.41
C ASP A 506 -22.19 -7.46 -20.64
N VAL A 507 -23.50 -7.77 -20.76
CA VAL A 507 -24.02 -9.10 -21.12
C VAL A 507 -24.63 -9.04 -22.51
N GLU A 508 -24.09 -9.83 -23.45
CA GLU A 508 -24.69 -10.04 -24.77
C GLU A 508 -25.69 -11.19 -24.68
N LEU A 509 -26.94 -10.96 -25.07
CA LEU A 509 -27.94 -12.03 -25.15
C LEU A 509 -27.84 -12.75 -26.51
N ASP A 510 -27.74 -14.07 -26.46
CA ASP A 510 -27.79 -14.95 -27.64
C ASP A 510 -29.12 -15.71 -27.67
N GLY A 511 -29.89 -15.56 -28.76
CA GLY A 511 -31.20 -16.21 -28.91
C GLY A 511 -32.37 -15.24 -29.06
N ASP A 512 -33.60 -15.79 -28.99
CA ASP A 512 -34.84 -15.05 -29.21
C ASP A 512 -35.29 -14.32 -27.93
N THR A 513 -35.05 -13.01 -27.89
CA THR A 513 -35.39 -12.16 -26.73
C THR A 513 -36.89 -12.04 -26.46
N SER A 514 -37.77 -12.43 -27.40
CA SER A 514 -39.23 -12.43 -27.17
C SER A 514 -39.66 -13.38 -26.05
N VAL A 515 -38.86 -14.41 -25.79
CA VAL A 515 -39.04 -15.32 -24.64
C VAL A 515 -38.86 -14.57 -23.32
N LEU A 516 -37.87 -13.67 -23.25
CA LEU A 516 -37.65 -12.82 -22.07
C LEU A 516 -38.76 -11.81 -21.91
N ASP A 517 -39.24 -11.19 -22.99
CA ASP A 517 -40.35 -10.22 -22.90
C ASP A 517 -41.59 -10.87 -22.25
N THR A 518 -41.94 -12.08 -22.68
CA THR A 518 -43.07 -12.84 -22.12
C THR A 518 -42.86 -13.20 -20.64
N LEU A 519 -41.63 -13.58 -20.28
CA LEU A 519 -41.24 -13.90 -18.91
C LEU A 519 -41.24 -12.65 -18.02
N VAL A 520 -40.70 -11.54 -18.51
CA VAL A 520 -40.66 -10.24 -17.83
C VAL A 520 -42.08 -9.74 -17.62
N GLU A 521 -43.00 -9.85 -18.59
CA GLU A 521 -44.43 -9.51 -18.37
C GLU A 521 -45.12 -10.39 -17.32
N THR A 522 -44.64 -11.63 -17.14
CA THR A 522 -45.22 -12.58 -16.16
C THR A 522 -44.60 -12.43 -14.76
N ILE A 523 -43.35 -11.96 -14.69
CA ILE A 523 -42.54 -11.84 -13.46
C ILE A 523 -42.60 -10.42 -12.90
N CYS A 524 -42.53 -9.42 -13.78
CA CYS A 524 -42.80 -8.02 -13.52
C CYS A 524 -44.29 -7.80 -13.78
#